data_AF-A0A2V1IMA9-F1
#
_entry.id   AF-A0A2V1IMA9-F1
#
_cell.length_a   1.000
_cell.length_b   1.000
_cell.length_c   1.000
_cell.angle_alpha   90.00
_cell.angle_beta   90.00
_cell.angle_gamma   90.00
#
_symmetry.space_group_name_H-M   'P 1'
#
loop_
_entity.id
_entity.type
_entity.pdbx_description
1 polymer ?
#
loop_
_entity_poly.entity_id
_entity_poly.type
_entity_poly.pdbx_seq_one_letter_code
_entity_poly.pdbx_strand_id
1 'polypeptide(L)' 'MAKNRFREHYDALPPKAQKAPKSAFVDEIAELCKVHPATVRCWIYGTQKPDALRRSLIAKHLNIPESELFD' A
#
# COMPACT_ATOMS: atom_id res chain seq x y z
N MET A 1 -2.42 15.94 -39.08
CA MET A 1 -1.33 14.95 -38.93
C MET A 1 -1.94 13.64 -38.47
N ALA A 2 -1.90 12.59 -39.30
CA ALA A 2 -2.41 11.28 -38.90
C ALA A 2 -1.58 10.72 -37.74
N LYS A 3 -2.22 10.26 -36.66
CA LYS A 3 -1.51 9.52 -35.61
C LYS A 3 -0.97 8.24 -36.26
N ASN A 4 0.30 7.92 -36.00
CA ASN A 4 0.84 6.65 -36.47
C ASN A 4 0.22 5.50 -35.65
N ARG A 5 0.11 4.32 -36.25
CA ARG A 5 -0.48 3.13 -35.58
C ARG A 5 0.20 2.81 -34.25
N PHE A 6 1.49 3.16 -34.11
CA PHE A 6 2.24 2.99 -32.87
C PHE A 6 1.65 3.81 -31.71
N ARG A 7 1.26 5.07 -31.95
CA ARG A 7 0.62 5.92 -30.94
C ARG A 7 -0.79 5.44 -30.59
N GLU A 8 -1.53 4.89 -31.56
CA GLU A 8 -2.84 4.29 -31.30
C GLU A 8 -2.74 3.06 -30.39
N HIS A 9 -1.73 2.21 -30.60
CA HIS A 9 -1.45 1.09 -29.70
C HIS A 9 -1.06 1.53 -28.29
N TYR A 10 -0.27 2.59 -28.16
CA TYR A 10 0.09 3.16 -26.85
C TYR A 10 -1.11 3.79 -26.13
N ASP A 11 -1.92 4.57 -26.83
CA ASP A 11 -3.13 5.21 -26.28
C ASP A 11 -4.21 4.17 -25.90
N ALA A 12 -4.19 2.98 -26.53
CA ALA A 12 -5.05 1.84 -26.19
C ALA A 12 -4.56 1.02 -24.99
N LEU A 13 -3.34 1.27 -24.48
CA LEU A 13 -2.88 0.64 -23.25
C LEU A 13 -3.75 1.12 -22.08
N PRO A 14 -4.10 0.23 -21.14
CA PRO A 14 -4.88 0.62 -19.98
C PRO A 14 -4.14 1.74 -19.20
N PRO A 15 -4.81 2.86 -18.90
CA PRO A 15 -4.17 4.08 -18.39
C PRO A 15 -3.55 3.93 -16.99
N LYS A 16 -3.92 2.87 -16.27
CA LYS A 16 -3.33 2.52 -14.97
C LYS A 16 -3.11 1.02 -14.95
N ALA A 17 -1.85 0.59 -14.86
CA ALA A 17 -1.52 -0.78 -14.51
C ALA A 17 -2.21 -1.13 -13.17
N GLN A 18 -2.68 -2.37 -13.02
CA GLN A 18 -3.15 -2.85 -11.73
C GLN A 18 -2.07 -2.61 -10.68
N LYS A 19 -2.45 -1.89 -9.62
CA LYS A 19 -1.53 -1.56 -8.53
C LYS A 19 -1.01 -2.87 -7.93
N ALA A 20 0.31 -2.96 -7.76
CA ALA A 20 0.91 -4.15 -7.17
C ALA A 20 0.28 -4.46 -5.80
N PRO A 21 -0.02 -5.73 -5.47
CA PRO A 21 -0.68 -6.09 -4.22
C PRO A 21 -0.01 -5.52 -2.97
N LYS A 22 1.33 -5.51 -2.94
CA LYS A 22 2.12 -4.90 -1.85
C LYS A 22 1.87 -3.40 -1.69
N SER A 23 1.71 -2.68 -2.80
CA SER A 23 1.42 -1.24 -2.79
C SER A 23 -0.04 -0.96 -2.42
N ALA A 24 -0.96 -1.85 -2.77
CA ALA A 24 -2.36 -1.74 -2.33
C ALA A 24 -2.46 -1.91 -0.81
N PHE A 25 -1.81 -2.95 -0.27
CA PHE A 25 -1.75 -3.20 1.18
C PHE A 25 -1.17 -2.02 1.96
N VAL A 26 -0.03 -1.47 1.53
CA VAL A 26 0.59 -0.33 2.20
C VAL A 26 -0.36 0.87 2.27
N ASP A 27 -1.09 1.13 1.19
CA ASP A 27 -2.00 2.28 1.13
C ASP A 27 -3.27 2.05 1.95
N GLU A 28 -3.76 0.82 2.01
CA GLU A 28 -4.89 0.42 2.87
C GLU A 28 -4.56 0.63 4.36
N ILE A 29 -3.39 0.16 4.81
CA ILE A 29 -2.92 0.37 6.19
C ILE A 29 -2.64 1.84 6.46
N ALA A 30 -2.12 2.58 5.47
CA ALA A 30 -1.88 4.01 5.61
C ALA A 30 -3.20 4.78 5.82
N GLU A 31 -4.24 4.43 5.06
CA GLU A 31 -5.57 5.01 5.19
C GLU A 31 -6.26 4.64 6.50
N LEU A 32 -6.10 3.38 6.95
CA LEU A 32 -6.58 2.89 8.25
C LEU A 32 -5.97 3.67 9.41
N CYS A 33 -4.64 3.84 9.40
CA CYS A 33 -3.90 4.49 10.48
C CYS A 33 -3.77 6.01 10.33
N LYS A 34 -4.33 6.59 9.25
CA LYS A 34 -4.23 8.01 8.90
C LYS A 34 -2.77 8.51 8.89
N VAL A 35 -1.88 7.74 8.28
CA VAL A 35 -0.46 8.05 8.13
C VAL A 35 -0.06 8.09 6.66
N HIS A 36 1.14 8.58 6.39
CA HIS A 36 1.71 8.50 5.05
C HIS A 36 2.15 7.05 4.73
N PRO A 37 1.98 6.55 3.49
CA PRO A 37 2.45 5.22 3.06
C PRO A 37 3.92 4.93 3.38
N ALA A 38 4.77 5.96 3.38
CA ALA A 38 6.18 5.81 3.75
C ALA A 38 6.35 5.35 5.21
N THR A 39 5.51 5.80 6.13
CA THR A 39 5.55 5.40 7.54
C THR A 39 5.23 3.91 7.68
N VAL A 40 4.23 3.42 6.95
CA VAL A 40 3.88 1.99 6.91
C VAL A 40 5.04 1.16 6.37
N ARG A 41 5.73 1.65 5.31
CA ARG A 41 6.95 0.99 4.81
C ARG A 41 8.04 0.93 5.88
N CYS A 42 8.26 2.00 6.65
CA CYS A 42 9.22 1.99 7.76
C CYS A 42 8.88 0.94 8.83
N TRP A 43 7.60 0.67 9.10
CA TRP A 43 7.17 -0.40 10.00
C TRP A 43 7.47 -1.78 9.42
N ILE A 44 7.15 -1.99 8.13
CA ILE A 44 7.42 -3.26 7.43
C ILE A 44 8.92 -3.57 7.39
N TYR A 45 9.77 -2.55 7.16
CA TYR A 45 11.22 -2.70 7.16
C TYR A 45 11.86 -2.65 8.56
N GLY A 46 11.06 -2.50 9.63
CA GLY A 46 11.55 -2.51 11.01
C GLY A 46 12.35 -1.27 11.44
N THR A 47 12.38 -0.21 10.62
CA THR A 47 13.10 1.03 10.97
C THR A 47 12.39 1.81 12.07
N GLN A 48 11.06 1.68 12.15
CA GLN A 48 10.23 2.33 13.16
C GLN A 48 9.19 1.34 13.69
N LYS A 49 8.71 1.56 14.91
CA LYS A 49 7.60 0.79 15.49
C LYS A 49 6.33 1.65 15.52
N PRO A 50 5.16 1.11 15.10
CA PRO A 50 3.89 1.80 15.29
C PRO A 50 3.57 1.91 16.79
N ASP A 51 2.85 2.95 17.17
CA ASP A 51 2.33 3.10 18.53
C ASP A 51 1.22 2.09 18.86
N ALA A 52 0.85 2.01 20.14
CA ALA A 52 -0.15 1.06 20.63
C ALA A 52 -1.50 1.17 19.91
N LEU A 53 -1.98 2.39 19.63
CA LEU A 53 -3.26 2.58 18.95
C LEU A 53 -3.21 2.02 17.52
N ARG A 54 -2.13 2.30 16.79
CA ARG A 54 -1.93 1.82 15.42
C ARG A 54 -1.74 0.31 15.38
N ARG A 55 -1.02 -0.26 16.35
CA ARG A 55 -0.87 -1.71 16.49
C ARG A 55 -2.22 -2.39 16.69
N SER A 56 -3.05 -1.91 17.61
CA SER A 56 -4.39 -2.46 17.83
C SER A 56 -5.31 -2.32 16.62
N LEU A 57 -5.23 -1.20 15.88
CA LEU A 57 -5.99 -1.01 14.64
C LEU A 57 -5.58 -2.01 13.55
N ILE A 58 -4.27 -2.18 13.34
CA ILE A 58 -3.74 -3.12 12.34
C ILE A 58 -4.08 -4.57 12.72
N ALA A 59 -3.91 -4.95 13.99
CA ALA A 59 -4.25 -6.28 14.49
C ALA A 59 -5.74 -6.60 14.29
N LYS A 60 -6.62 -5.64 14.60
CA LYS A 60 -8.07 -5.79 14.38
C LYS A 60 -8.41 -5.90 12.89
N HIS A 61 -7.75 -5.14 12.03
CA HIS A 61 -7.99 -5.15 10.59
C HIS A 61 -7.53 -6.45 9.93
N LEU A 62 -6.36 -6.96 10.34
CA LEU A 62 -5.79 -8.20 9.82
C LEU A 62 -6.34 -9.45 10.52
N ASN A 63 -7.07 -9.28 11.63
CA ASN A 63 -7.56 -10.35 12.49
C ASN A 63 -6.42 -11.27 13.00
N ILE A 64 -5.27 -10.66 13.32
CA ILE A 64 -4.07 -11.33 13.84
C ILE A 64 -3.67 -10.63 15.16
N PRO A 65 -3.29 -11.36 16.22
CA PRO A 65 -2.84 -10.75 17.48
C PRO A 65 -1.65 -9.79 17.29
N GLU A 66 -1.59 -8.73 18.11
CA GLU A 66 -0.47 -7.77 18.07
C GLU A 66 0.89 -8.43 18.34
N SER A 67 0.92 -9.46 19.18
CA SER A 67 2.11 -10.26 19.46
C SER A 67 2.64 -10.94 18.20
N GLU A 68 1.78 -11.55 17.39
CA GLU A 68 2.21 -12.25 16.17
C GLU A 68 2.65 -11.29 15.05
N LEU A 69 2.12 -10.05 15.04
CA LEU A 69 2.44 -9.06 14.02
C LEU A 69 3.70 -8.23 14.32
N PHE A 70 4.05 -8.06 15.59
CA PHE A 70 5.07 -7.10 16.00
C PHE A 70 6.09 -7.62 17.03
N ASP A 71 6.03 -8.89 17.46
CA ASP A 71 7.11 -9.57 18.21
C ASP A 71 8.25 -10.08 17.31
#